data_AF-A0A7I0JQX2-F1
#
_entry.id   AF-A0A7I0JQX2-F1
#
_cell.length_a   1.000
_cell.length_b   1.000
_cell.length_c   1.000
_cell.angle_alpha   90.00
_cell.angle_beta   90.00
_cell.angle_gamma   90.00
#
_symmetry.space_group_name_H-M   'P 1'
#
loop_
_entity.id
_entity.type
_entity.pdbx_description
1 polymer ?
#
loop_
_entity_poly.entity_id
_entity_poly.type
_entity_poly.pdbx_seq_one_letter_code
_entity_poly.pdbx_strand_id
1 'polypeptide(L)'
;SAAVKIDHRYSTPTQHHNPIELFSTTAFCEGDQLTVHEPSQNVTGWKVELARQLKIDPAKVRIVSPFIGGAFGSKGPMTPRTAIVAVAAKRLGRPVRCVTSRMQAFGTQTYRAETRHRIRI
;
A
#
# COMPACT_ATOMS: atom_id res chain seq x y z
N SER A 1 -7.37 -29.63 37.45
CA SER A 1 -7.24 -28.26 38.00
C SER A 1 -5.76 -27.93 38.12
N ALA A 2 -5.34 -26.72 37.77
CA ALA A 2 -3.95 -26.28 37.95
C ALA A 2 -3.79 -25.54 39.28
N ALA A 3 -2.63 -25.69 39.92
CA ALA A 3 -2.29 -25.00 41.18
C ALA A 3 -2.19 -23.48 41.02
N VAL A 4 -1.85 -23.01 39.81
CA VAL A 4 -1.83 -21.60 39.43
C VAL A 4 -2.70 -21.45 38.18
N LYS A 5 -3.47 -20.36 38.12
CA LYS A 5 -4.35 -20.02 36.98
C LYS A 5 -4.21 -18.54 36.66
N ILE A 6 -4.15 -18.23 35.38
CA ILE A 6 -4.17 -16.86 34.86
C ILE A 6 -5.42 -16.73 33.97
N ASP A 7 -6.24 -15.70 34.20
CA ASP A 7 -7.40 -15.37 33.35
C ASP A 7 -7.53 -13.85 33.24
N HIS A 8 -7.01 -13.29 32.15
CA HIS A 8 -6.95 -11.84 31.95
C HIS A 8 -7.41 -11.42 30.56
N ARG A 9 -7.81 -10.15 30.45
CA ARG A 9 -8.19 -9.51 29.20
C ARG A 9 -7.14 -8.49 28.78
N TYR A 10 -6.80 -8.49 27.50
CA TYR A 10 -5.85 -7.57 26.89
C TYR A 10 -6.47 -6.96 25.64
N SER A 11 -6.12 -5.71 25.34
CA SER A 11 -6.55 -5.04 24.12
C SER A 11 -5.45 -4.19 23.53
N THR A 12 -5.46 -4.03 22.21
CA THR A 12 -4.61 -3.07 21.50
C THR A 12 -5.48 -2.17 20.64
N PRO A 13 -5.30 -0.84 20.64
CA PRO A 13 -6.08 0.06 19.78
C PRO A 13 -5.65 -0.06 18.32
N THR A 14 -6.39 0.56 17.42
CA THR A 14 -5.95 0.78 16.03
C THR A 14 -4.59 1.50 16.01
N GLN A 15 -3.66 1.01 15.19
CA GLN A 15 -2.34 1.62 15.00
C GLN A 15 -2.04 1.88 13.53
N HIS A 16 -1.56 3.09 13.22
CA HIS A 16 -1.12 3.46 11.88
C HIS A 16 0.40 3.44 11.78
N HIS A 17 0.87 3.02 10.61
CA HIS A 17 2.29 2.83 10.30
C HIS A 17 3.10 4.13 10.33
N ASN A 18 2.48 5.25 9.96
CA ASN A 18 3.06 6.60 9.95
C ASN A 18 4.51 6.68 9.42
N PRO A 19 4.83 6.13 8.24
CA PRO A 19 6.12 6.38 7.61
C PRO A 19 6.30 7.88 7.36
N ILE A 20 7.54 8.39 7.47
CA ILE A 20 7.79 9.83 7.32
C ILE A 20 7.50 10.30 5.89
N GLU A 21 7.85 9.48 4.89
CA GLU A 21 7.47 9.70 3.50
C GLU A 21 5.97 9.48 3.29
N LEU A 22 5.31 10.48 2.69
CA LEU A 22 3.90 10.40 2.30
C LEU A 22 3.66 9.32 1.24
N PHE A 23 2.43 8.81 1.19
CA PHE A 23 2.04 7.85 0.15
C PHE A 23 1.87 8.59 -1.18
N SER A 24 2.64 8.21 -2.17
CA SER A 24 2.63 8.87 -3.48
C SER A 24 2.67 7.85 -4.60
N THR A 25 2.06 8.20 -5.72
CA THR A 25 2.32 7.49 -6.97
C THR A 25 2.55 8.50 -8.10
N THR A 26 3.47 8.16 -9.00
CA THR A 26 3.66 8.87 -10.27
C THR A 26 3.56 7.86 -11.39
N ALA A 27 2.67 8.06 -12.35
CA ALA A 27 2.52 7.17 -13.50
C ALA A 27 2.66 7.95 -14.81
N PHE A 28 3.25 7.31 -15.82
CA PHE A 28 3.31 7.80 -17.19
C PHE A 28 3.37 6.64 -18.17
N CYS A 29 2.95 6.91 -19.42
CA CYS A 29 2.98 5.94 -20.51
C CYS A 29 3.95 6.38 -21.61
N GLU A 30 4.72 5.44 -22.14
CA GLU A 30 5.56 5.59 -23.33
C GLU A 30 5.09 4.56 -24.36
N GLY A 31 4.28 5.02 -25.31
CA GLY A 31 3.49 4.12 -26.15
C GLY A 31 2.61 3.21 -25.30
N ASP A 32 2.85 1.91 -25.40
CA ASP A 32 2.13 0.86 -24.67
C ASP A 32 2.71 0.53 -23.28
N GLN A 33 3.88 1.09 -22.94
CA GLN A 33 4.58 0.80 -21.70
C GLN A 33 4.13 1.75 -20.58
N LEU A 34 3.64 1.20 -19.47
CA LEU A 34 3.27 1.92 -18.26
C LEU A 34 4.43 1.86 -17.25
N THR A 35 4.99 3.02 -16.92
CA THR A 35 5.95 3.14 -15.81
C THR A 35 5.29 3.83 -14.61
N VAL A 36 5.46 3.23 -13.43
CA VAL A 36 4.95 3.75 -12.16
C VAL A 36 6.10 3.89 -11.17
N HIS A 37 6.34 5.10 -10.69
CA HIS A 37 7.15 5.34 -9.51
C HIS A 37 6.27 5.27 -8.27
N GLU A 38 6.57 4.31 -7.42
CA GLU A 38 5.82 4.04 -6.21
C GLU A 38 6.80 3.58 -5.12
N PRO A 39 6.78 4.21 -3.93
CA PRO A 39 7.47 3.64 -2.77
C PRO A 39 6.80 2.32 -2.34
N SER A 40 7.46 1.18 -2.57
CA SER A 40 6.86 -0.15 -2.39
C SER A 40 7.82 -1.18 -1.79
N GLN A 41 7.35 -1.94 -0.78
CA GLN A 41 8.07 -3.09 -0.23
C GLN A 41 7.98 -4.34 -1.11
N ASN A 42 7.21 -4.31 -2.20
CA ASN A 42 6.94 -5.47 -3.05
C ASN A 42 6.73 -5.08 -4.54
N VAL A 43 7.78 -4.63 -5.21
CA VAL A 43 7.69 -4.20 -6.62
C VAL A 43 7.19 -5.30 -7.57
N THR A 44 7.55 -6.56 -7.33
CA THR A 44 7.14 -7.69 -8.17
C THR A 44 5.64 -7.97 -8.03
N GLY A 45 5.12 -8.01 -6.81
CA GLY A 45 3.69 -8.19 -6.57
C GLY A 45 2.87 -7.03 -7.12
N TRP A 46 3.36 -5.80 -6.97
CA TRP A 46 2.72 -4.61 -7.52
C TRP A 46 2.62 -4.63 -9.04
N LYS A 47 3.66 -5.08 -9.75
CA LYS A 47 3.64 -5.23 -11.22
C LYS A 47 2.50 -6.14 -11.66
N VAL A 48 2.40 -7.32 -11.05
CA VAL A 48 1.38 -8.33 -11.40
C VAL A 48 -0.02 -7.84 -11.06
N GLU A 49 -0.20 -7.28 -9.86
CA GLU A 49 -1.50 -6.84 -9.37
C GLU A 49 -2.02 -5.60 -10.13
N LEU A 50 -1.13 -4.66 -10.48
CA LEU A 50 -1.50 -3.51 -11.29
C LEU A 50 -1.91 -3.93 -12.71
N ALA A 51 -1.13 -4.81 -13.34
CA ALA A 51 -1.45 -5.35 -14.65
C ALA A 51 -2.82 -6.07 -14.66
N ARG A 52 -3.10 -6.84 -13.60
CA ARG A 52 -4.40 -7.49 -13.38
C ARG A 52 -5.55 -6.49 -13.27
N GLN A 53 -5.40 -5.44 -12.46
CA GLN A 53 -6.43 -4.40 -12.30
C GLN A 53 -6.68 -3.61 -13.59
N LEU A 54 -5.63 -3.36 -14.37
CA LEU A 54 -5.70 -2.63 -15.64
C LEU A 54 -6.08 -3.52 -16.83
N LYS A 55 -6.14 -4.85 -16.65
CA LYS A 55 -6.36 -5.85 -17.71
C LYS A 55 -5.37 -5.71 -18.87
N ILE A 56 -4.09 -5.57 -18.54
CA ILE A 56 -2.98 -5.50 -19.52
C ILE A 56 -1.94 -6.57 -19.23
N ASP A 57 -1.06 -6.84 -20.20
CA ASP A 57 0.08 -7.73 -20.03
C ASP A 57 1.03 -7.17 -18.94
N PRO A 58 1.42 -7.96 -17.92
CA PRO A 58 2.45 -7.56 -16.96
C PRO A 58 3.76 -7.09 -17.61
N ALA A 59 4.13 -7.59 -18.79
CA ALA A 59 5.31 -7.14 -19.53
C ALA A 59 5.22 -5.67 -19.98
N LYS A 60 4.02 -5.08 -19.99
CA LYS A 60 3.78 -3.65 -20.26
C LYS A 60 3.83 -2.78 -19.01
N VAL A 61 4.13 -3.34 -17.83
CA VAL A 61 4.15 -2.62 -16.55
C VAL A 61 5.54 -2.64 -15.93
N ARG A 62 6.06 -1.46 -15.60
CA ARG A 62 7.30 -1.25 -14.85
C ARG A 62 7.01 -0.50 -13.55
N ILE A 63 7.34 -1.11 -12.41
CA ILE A 63 7.30 -0.45 -11.10
C ILE A 63 8.72 -0.04 -10.71
N VAL A 64 8.91 1.20 -10.28
CA VAL A 64 10.20 1.78 -9.92
C VAL A 64 10.15 2.26 -8.47
N SER A 65 11.01 1.69 -7.61
CA SER A 65 11.09 1.99 -6.17
C SER A 65 12.52 1.87 -5.61
N PRO A 66 13.50 2.67 -6.10
CA PRO A 66 14.89 2.56 -5.63
C PRO A 66 15.06 2.99 -4.16
N PHE A 67 14.21 3.88 -3.67
CA PHE A 67 14.24 4.41 -2.31
C PHE A 67 12.83 4.44 -1.71
N ILE A 68 12.73 4.25 -0.40
CA ILE A 68 11.46 4.27 0.36
C ILE A 68 11.74 4.92 1.71
N GLY A 69 11.06 6.02 2.03
CA GLY A 69 11.19 6.74 3.31
C GLY A 69 10.35 6.11 4.43
N GLY A 70 10.46 4.79 4.60
CA GLY A 70 9.72 4.00 5.56
C GLY A 70 8.37 3.47 5.04
N ALA A 71 7.91 2.38 5.65
CA ALA A 71 6.68 1.70 5.29
C ALA A 71 6.02 0.96 6.46
N PHE A 72 6.79 0.17 7.20
CA PHE A 72 6.34 -0.61 8.37
C PHE A 72 5.16 -1.57 8.08
N GLY A 73 4.95 -1.98 6.83
CA GLY A 73 3.81 -2.82 6.40
C GLY A 73 2.80 -2.08 5.51
N SER A 74 2.74 -0.74 5.58
CA SER A 74 1.76 0.06 4.81
C SER A 74 2.02 0.11 3.30
N LYS A 75 3.26 -0.12 2.86
CA LYS A 75 3.65 -0.10 1.43
C LYS A 75 3.92 -1.49 0.87
N GLY A 76 3.44 -2.54 1.55
CA GLY A 76 3.50 -3.92 1.06
C GLY A 76 2.35 -4.21 0.09
N PRO A 77 1.09 -4.14 0.55
CA PRO A 77 -0.09 -4.35 -0.31
C PRO A 77 -0.26 -3.23 -1.33
N MET A 78 -0.75 -3.56 -2.53
CA MET A 78 -1.14 -2.55 -3.50
C MET A 78 -2.43 -1.86 -3.06
N THR A 79 -2.53 -0.55 -3.30
CA THR A 79 -3.73 0.24 -3.01
C THR A 79 -4.47 0.63 -4.29
N PRO A 80 -5.79 0.89 -4.26
CA PRO A 80 -6.55 1.32 -5.43
C PRO A 80 -6.02 2.61 -6.09
N ARG A 81 -5.35 3.48 -5.31
CA ARG A 81 -4.75 4.74 -5.78
C ARG A 81 -3.88 4.53 -7.02
N THR A 82 -3.09 3.47 -7.03
CA THR A 82 -2.10 3.21 -8.09
C THR A 82 -2.77 2.99 -9.44
N ALA A 83 -3.83 2.17 -9.47
CA ALA A 83 -4.59 1.92 -10.68
C ALA A 83 -5.32 3.18 -11.15
N ILE A 84 -5.90 3.97 -10.24
CA ILE A 84 -6.57 5.24 -10.58
C ILE A 84 -5.61 6.21 -11.27
N VAL A 85 -4.42 6.40 -10.70
CA VAL A 85 -3.40 7.31 -11.26
C VAL A 85 -2.86 6.78 -12.59
N ALA A 86 -2.66 5.47 -12.74
CA ALA A 86 -2.26 4.87 -14.01
C ALA A 86 -3.31 5.07 -15.12
N VAL A 87 -4.60 4.89 -14.80
CA VAL A 87 -5.70 5.18 -15.73
C VAL A 87 -5.74 6.66 -16.09
N ALA A 88 -5.55 7.56 -15.12
CA ALA A 88 -5.49 8.99 -15.39
C ALA A 88 -4.33 9.35 -16.32
N ALA A 89 -3.13 8.82 -16.07
CA ALA A 89 -1.96 9.04 -16.93
C ALA A 89 -2.20 8.56 -18.36
N LYS A 90 -2.78 7.35 -18.52
CA LYS A 90 -3.13 6.80 -19.84
C LYS A 90 -4.17 7.64 -20.57
N ARG A 91 -5.22 8.11 -19.87
CA ARG A 91 -6.30 8.92 -20.49
C ARG A 91 -5.85 10.33 -20.86
N LEU A 92 -4.98 10.92 -20.06
CA LEU A 92 -4.48 12.27 -20.29
C LEU A 92 -3.30 12.31 -21.27
N GLY A 93 -2.66 11.17 -21.54
CA GLY A 93 -1.45 11.10 -22.36
C GLY A 93 -0.27 11.88 -21.75
N ARG A 94 -0.27 12.07 -20.42
CA ARG A 94 0.72 12.89 -19.71
C ARG A 94 1.06 12.26 -18.36
N PRO A 95 2.27 12.52 -17.80
CA PRO A 95 2.61 12.08 -16.45
C PRO A 95 1.62 12.63 -15.41
N VAL A 96 1.17 11.77 -14.50
CA VAL A 96 0.28 12.12 -13.38
C VAL A 96 0.93 11.73 -12.06
N ARG A 97 0.96 12.66 -11.11
CA ARG A 97 1.41 12.43 -9.74
C ARG A 97 0.26 12.67 -8.76
N CYS A 98 0.06 11.73 -7.84
CA CYS A 98 -0.84 11.88 -6.71
C CYS A 98 -0.05 11.66 -5.42
N VAL A 99 -0.06 12.65 -4.53
CA VAL A 99 0.51 12.56 -3.19
C VAL A 99 -0.64 12.65 -2.20
N THR A 100 -0.78 11.62 -1.38
CA THR A 100 -1.80 11.54 -0.33
C THR A 100 -1.36 12.43 0.82
N SER A 101 -2.21 13.35 1.26
CA SER A 101 -1.91 14.15 2.44
C SER A 101 -1.79 13.25 3.68
N ARG A 102 -1.08 13.72 4.72
CA ARG A 102 -0.97 12.97 5.98
C ARG A 102 -2.34 12.59 6.52
N MET A 103 -3.30 13.50 6.49
CA MET A 103 -4.66 13.27 6.98
C MET A 103 -5.41 12.21 6.14
N GLN A 104 -5.28 12.27 4.81
CA GLN A 104 -5.90 11.28 3.93
C GLN A 104 -5.32 9.88 4.13
N ALA A 105 -4.06 9.76 4.54
CA ALA A 105 -3.41 8.46 4.76
C ALA A 105 -4.11 7.61 5.84
N PHE A 106 -4.74 8.23 6.84
CA PHE A 106 -5.49 7.51 7.87
C PHE A 106 -6.72 6.77 7.33
N GLY A 107 -7.33 7.28 6.25
CA GLY A 107 -8.51 6.66 5.62
C GLY A 107 -8.21 5.84 4.36
N THR A 108 -7.04 6.02 3.75
CA THR A 108 -6.72 5.41 2.45
C THR A 108 -5.70 4.27 2.53
N GLN A 109 -5.08 4.07 3.68
CA GLN A 109 -4.03 3.06 3.90
C GLN A 109 -4.45 2.04 4.95
N THR A 110 -3.75 0.92 4.96
CA THR A 110 -3.96 -0.12 5.97
C THR A 110 -3.49 0.33 7.35
N TYR A 111 -4.03 -0.31 8.37
CA TYR A 111 -3.70 -0.11 9.78
C TYR A 111 -3.73 -1.45 10.50
N ARG A 112 -3.07 -1.53 11.66
CA ARG A 112 -3.28 -2.66 12.57
C ARG A 112 -4.65 -2.49 13.21
N ALA A 113 -5.54 -3.45 12.97
CA ALA A 113 -6.86 -3.46 13.57
C ALA A 113 -6.78 -3.54 15.10
N GLU A 114 -7.76 -2.95 15.77
CA GLU A 114 -7.97 -3.14 17.20
C GLU A 114 -8.10 -4.63 17.52
N THR A 115 -7.47 -5.07 18.62
CA THR A 115 -7.63 -6.44 19.10
C THR A 115 -8.15 -6.49 20.53
N ARG A 116 -8.91 -7.54 20.85
CA ARG A 116 -9.40 -7.85 22.20
C ARG A 116 -9.25 -9.34 22.44
N HIS A 117 -8.49 -9.69 23.48
CA HIS A 117 -8.16 -11.07 23.81
C HIS A 117 -8.55 -11.37 25.26
N ARG A 118 -9.05 -12.58 25.51
CA ARG A 118 -9.09 -13.19 26.85
C ARG A 118 -8.14 -14.38 26.84
N ILE A 119 -7.12 -14.33 27.69
CA ILE A 119 -6.08 -15.34 27.77
C ILE A 119 -6.26 -16.11 29.07
N ARG A 120 -6.31 -17.44 28.97
CA ARG A 120 -6.40 -18.36 30.11
C ARG A 120 -5.24 -19.36 30.06
N ILE A 121 -4.46 -19.43 31.12
CA ILE A 121 -3.31 -20.35 31.28
C ILE A 121 -3.47 -21.08 32.60
#